data_AF-F7KZP1-F1
#
_entry.id   AF-F7KZP1-F1
#
_cell.length_a   1.000
_cell.length_b   1.000
_cell.length_c   1.000
_cell.angle_alpha   90.00
_cell.angle_beta   90.00
_cell.angle_gamma   90.00
#
_symmetry.space_group_name_H-M   'P 1'
#
loop_
_entity.id
_entity.type
_entity.pdbx_description
1 polymer ?
#
loop_
_entity_poly.entity_id
_entity_poly.type
_entity_poly.pdbx_seq_one_letter_code
_entity_poly.pdbx_strand_id
1 'polypeptide(L)'
;MFLSYREDNNRYYFLISDVIPIKEIYIDREYLGFNNIHYVIKNKKLISELERKLKRILYFEDSKPNYFRQHITDLKNKLLSE
;
A
#
# COMPACT_ATOMS: atom_id res chain seq x y z
N MET A 1 -0.18 4.54 3.93
CA MET A 1 -0.96 3.57 3.14
C MET A 1 -0.25 2.23 3.18
N PHE A 2 -1.02 1.14 3.23
CA PHE A 2 -0.52 -0.22 3.18
C PHE A 2 -0.72 -0.80 1.78
N LEU A 3 0.31 -1.43 1.24
CA LEU A 3 0.32 -2.04 -0.09
C LEU A 3 0.52 -3.54 0.04
N SER A 4 -0.48 -4.30 -0.41
CA SER A 4 -0.41 -5.76 -0.47
C SER A 4 0.52 -6.21 -1.60
N TYR A 5 1.16 -7.36 -1.41
CA TYR A 5 1.94 -8.03 -2.44
C TYR A 5 1.67 -9.53 -2.42
N ARG A 6 1.96 -10.21 -3.53
CA ARG A 6 2.02 -11.67 -3.61
C ARG A 6 3.40 -12.11 -4.06
N GLU A 7 3.87 -13.23 -3.54
CA GLU A 7 5.13 -13.85 -3.91
C GLU A 7 4.87 -15.10 -4.76
N ASP A 8 5.58 -15.24 -5.87
CA ASP A 8 5.53 -16.41 -6.75
C ASP A 8 6.91 -16.65 -7.36
N ASN A 9 7.51 -17.83 -7.14
CA ASN A 9 8.83 -18.21 -7.65
C ASN A 9 9.91 -17.14 -7.38
N ASN A 10 10.06 -16.68 -6.13
CA ASN A 10 10.97 -15.59 -5.71
C ASN A 10 10.73 -14.24 -6.41
N ARG A 11 9.55 -14.02 -6.99
CA ARG A 11 9.14 -12.74 -7.58
C ARG A 11 7.99 -12.14 -6.79
N TYR A 12 8.12 -10.86 -6.50
CA TYR A 12 7.13 -10.07 -5.78
C TYR A 12 6.27 -9.26 -6.75
N TYR A 13 4.96 -9.41 -6.65
CA TYR A 13 3.98 -8.65 -7.42
C TYR A 13 3.19 -7.74 -6.46
N PHE A 14 3.35 -6.44 -6.63
CA PHE A 14 2.65 -5.44 -5.83
C PHE A 14 1.25 -5.18 -6.38
N LEU A 15 0.23 -5.37 -5.53
CA LEU A 15 -1.18 -5.19 -5.86
C LEU A 15 -1.60 -3.75 -5.60
N ILE A 16 -1.16 -2.84 -6.49
CA ILE A 16 -1.39 -1.40 -6.32
C ILE A 16 -2.88 -1.05 -6.27
N SER A 17 -3.73 -1.79 -6.98
CA SER A 17 -5.20 -1.63 -6.92
C SER A 17 -5.78 -1.86 -5.53
N ASP A 18 -5.07 -2.59 -4.66
CA ASP A 18 -5.58 -3.04 -3.38
C ASP A 18 -4.98 -2.26 -2.20
N VAL A 19 -4.46 -1.08 -2.49
CA VAL A 19 -3.89 -0.19 -1.48
C VAL A 19 -4.98 0.33 -0.52
N ILE A 20 -4.64 0.41 0.77
CA ILE A 20 -5.54 0.94 1.80
C ILE A 20 -4.84 1.99 2.68
N PRO A 21 -5.55 3.01 3.19
CA PRO A 21 -5.06 3.84 4.27
C PRO A 21 -4.96 3.01 5.56
N ILE A 22 -3.97 3.33 6.40
CA ILE A 22 -3.72 2.66 7.68
C ILE A 22 -3.08 3.67 8.64
N LYS A 23 -3.39 3.55 9.94
CA LYS A 23 -2.69 4.26 11.03
C LYS A 23 -1.56 3.39 11.61
N GLU A 24 -0.56 4.04 12.17
CA GLU A 24 0.57 3.37 12.82
C GLU A 24 0.14 2.43 13.96
N ILE A 25 -0.91 2.78 14.71
CA ILE A 25 -1.46 1.94 15.79
C ILE A 25 -1.94 0.55 15.33
N TYR A 26 -2.17 0.36 14.03
CA TYR A 26 -2.56 -0.92 13.44
C TYR A 26 -1.38 -1.70 12.82
N ILE A 27 -0.16 -1.20 12.96
CA ILE A 27 1.06 -1.86 12.50
C ILE A 27 1.60 -2.72 13.66
N ASP A 28 1.41 -4.04 13.57
CA ASP A 28 1.85 -4.98 14.60
C ASP A 28 3.38 -5.14 14.63
N ARG A 29 4.00 -5.31 13.45
CA ARG A 29 5.45 -5.56 13.32
C ARG A 29 5.97 -5.30 11.93
N GLU A 30 7.29 -5.19 11.83
CA GLU A 30 8.02 -5.16 10.56
C GLU A 30 8.08 -6.56 9.92
N TYR A 31 8.14 -6.60 8.58
CA TYR A 31 8.36 -7.84 7.87
C TYR A 31 9.85 -8.20 7.87
N LEU A 32 10.18 -9.35 8.45
CA LEU A 32 11.54 -9.87 8.50
C LEU A 32 11.81 -10.78 7.29
N GLY A 33 12.94 -10.57 6.62
CA GLY A 33 13.42 -11.47 5.58
C GLY A 33 14.00 -12.78 6.15
N PHE A 34 14.47 -13.66 5.27
CA PHE A 34 15.02 -14.98 5.64
C PHE A 34 16.17 -14.92 6.66
N ASN A 35 16.88 -13.79 6.74
CA ASN A 35 17.99 -13.54 7.66
C ASN A 35 17.57 -12.82 8.95
N ASN A 36 16.27 -12.75 9.26
CA ASN A 36 15.71 -11.97 10.38
C ASN A 36 16.06 -10.47 10.33
N ILE A 37 16.44 -9.95 9.16
CA ILE A 37 16.65 -8.52 8.95
C ILE A 37 15.39 -7.93 8.33
N HIS A 38 14.96 -6.76 8.81
CA HIS A 38 13.87 -6.01 8.21
C HIS A 38 14.11 -5.85 6.70
N TYR A 39 13.17 -6.40 5.92
CA TYR A 39 13.24 -6.33 4.48
C TYR A 39 12.79 -4.95 3.99
N VAL A 40 13.74 -4.16 3.49
CA VAL A 40 13.48 -2.85 2.88
C VAL A 40 13.78 -2.90 1.39
N ILE A 41 12.80 -2.50 0.57
CA ILE A 41 13.00 -2.35 -0.88
C ILE A 41 14.01 -1.22 -1.11
N LYS A 42 15.17 -1.53 -1.71
CA LYS A 42 16.24 -0.55 -2.00
C LYS A 42 16.23 -0.01 -3.43
N ASN A 43 15.48 -0.65 -4.33
CA ASN A 43 15.47 -0.27 -5.75
C ASN A 43 14.68 1.03 -5.96
N LYS A 44 15.41 2.14 -6.13
CA LYS A 44 14.82 3.48 -6.31
C LYS A 44 13.89 3.59 -7.53
N LYS A 45 14.20 2.90 -8.63
CA LYS A 45 13.36 2.92 -9.85
C LYS A 45 12.02 2.24 -9.58
N LEU A 46 12.04 1.11 -8.87
CA LEU A 46 10.82 0.41 -8.45
C LEU A 46 9.97 1.29 -7.53
N ILE A 47 10.58 1.90 -6.50
CA ILE A 47 9.88 2.79 -5.56
C ILE A 47 9.19 3.94 -6.31
N SER A 48 9.93 4.63 -7.19
CA SER A 48 9.39 5.73 -8.00
C SER A 48 8.18 5.29 -8.85
N GLU A 49 8.24 4.11 -9.47
CA GLU A 49 7.10 3.57 -10.23
C GLU A 49 5.91 3.21 -9.34
N LEU A 50 6.13 2.66 -8.14
CA LEU A 50 5.06 2.38 -7.18
C LEU A 50 4.40 3.68 -6.71
N GLU A 51 5.18 4.69 -6.36
CA GLU A 51 4.68 6.01 -5.96
C GLU A 51 3.89 6.69 -7.08
N ARG A 52 4.39 6.65 -8.33
CA ARG A 52 3.70 7.20 -9.49
C ARG A 52 2.34 6.54 -9.71
N LYS A 53 2.27 5.21 -9.58
CA LYS A 53 1.00 4.47 -9.72
C LYS A 53 0.05 4.74 -8.55
N LEU A 54 0.57 4.83 -7.33
CA LEU A 54 -0.22 5.20 -6.14
C LEU A 54 -0.84 6.59 -6.28
N LYS A 55 -0.07 7.58 -6.73
CA LYS A 55 -0.59 8.95 -6.99
C LYS A 55 -1.75 8.95 -7.97
N ARG A 56 -1.73 8.10 -8.99
CA ARG A 56 -2.84 7.96 -9.93
C ARG A 56 -4.10 7.41 -9.27
N ILE A 57 -3.97 6.37 -8.43
CA ILE A 57 -5.10 5.83 -7.66
C ILE A 57 -5.69 6.92 -6.77
N LEU A 58 -4.84 7.63 -6.03
CA LEU A 58 -5.29 8.70 -5.15
C LEU A 58 -6.01 9.83 -5.89
N TYR A 59 -5.51 10.21 -7.06
CA TYR A 59 -6.16 11.19 -7.92
C TYR A 59 -7.55 10.74 -8.37
N PHE A 60 -7.69 9.47 -8.79
CA PHE A 60 -8.99 8.93 -9.16
C PHE A 60 -9.96 8.94 -7.98
N GLU A 61 -9.50 8.54 -6.81
CA GLU A 61 -10.35 8.46 -5.62
C GLU A 61 -10.79 9.82 -5.07
N ASP A 62 -9.96 10.84 -5.24
CA ASP A 62 -10.31 12.22 -4.91
C ASP A 62 -11.42 12.74 -5.84
N SER A 63 -11.35 12.38 -7.14
CA SER A 63 -12.37 12.77 -8.12
C SER A 63 -13.66 11.94 -8.05
N LYS A 64 -13.55 10.68 -7.61
CA LYS A 64 -14.63 9.68 -7.56
C LYS A 64 -14.49 8.89 -6.26
N PRO A 65 -15.11 9.35 -5.16
CA PRO A 65 -15.05 8.66 -3.88
C PRO A 65 -15.44 7.19 -3.98
N ASN A 66 -14.67 6.33 -3.32
CA ASN A 66 -14.90 4.88 -3.25
C ASN A 66 -14.98 4.18 -4.62
N TYR A 67 -14.26 4.68 -5.62
CA TYR A 67 -14.20 4.08 -6.94
C TYR A 67 -13.51 2.70 -6.93
N PHE A 68 -12.48 2.51 -6.08
CA PHE A 68 -11.88 1.20 -5.89
C PHE A 68 -12.64 0.35 -4.87
N ARG A 69 -12.56 -0.98 -5.03
CA ARG A 69 -13.26 -1.98 -4.20
C ARG A 69 -12.98 -1.84 -2.71
N GLN A 70 -11.83 -1.31 -2.36
CA GLN A 70 -11.35 -1.14 -0.99
C GLN A 70 -12.04 0.01 -0.27
N HIS A 71 -12.84 0.82 -0.98
CA HIS A 71 -13.54 1.99 -0.42
C HIS A 71 -12.58 2.90 0.35
N ILE A 72 -11.51 3.31 -0.34
CA ILE A 72 -10.36 4.02 0.23
C ILE A 72 -10.80 5.31 0.93
N THR A 73 -11.76 6.04 0.37
CA THR A 73 -12.25 7.31 0.92
C THR A 73 -12.97 7.09 2.24
N ASP A 74 -13.87 6.11 2.33
CA ASP A 74 -14.59 5.81 3.56
C ASP A 74 -13.65 5.32 4.65
N LEU A 75 -12.73 4.42 4.31
CA LEU A 75 -11.76 3.91 5.25
C LEU A 75 -10.86 5.05 5.77
N LYS A 76 -10.42 5.97 4.90
CA LYS A 76 -9.67 7.17 5.30
C LYS A 76 -10.49 8.01 6.28
N ASN A 77 -11.75 8.31 5.97
CA ASN A 77 -12.59 9.17 6.81
C ASN A 77 -12.85 8.52 8.17
N LYS A 78 -13.10 7.21 8.19
CA LYS A 78 -13.24 6.43 9.43
C LYS A 78 -11.98 6.52 10.28
N LEU A 79 -10.81 6.28 9.68
CA LEU A 79 -9.54 6.40 10.39
C LEU A 79 -9.33 7.83 10.92
N LEU A 80 -9.70 8.88 10.19
CA LEU A 80 -9.59 10.26 10.69
C LEU A 80 -10.53 10.59 11.86
N SER A 81 -11.65 9.87 11.97
CA SER A 81 -12.64 10.06 13.04
C SER A 81 -12.40 9.23 14.30
N GLU A 82 -11.47 8.27 14.25
CA GLU A 82 -10.97 7.51 15.42
C GLU A 82 -10.01 8.35 16.26
#